data_AF-A0A3B8YZ35-F1
#
_entry.id   AF-A0A3B8YZ35-F1
#
_cell.length_a   1.000
_cell.length_b   1.000
_cell.length_c   1.000
_cell.angle_alpha   90.00
_cell.angle_beta   90.00
_cell.angle_gamma   90.00
#
_symmetry.space_group_name_H-M   'P 1'
#
loop_
_entity.id
_entity.type
_entity.pdbx_description
1 polymer ?
#
loop_
_entity_poly.entity_id
_entity_poly.type
_entity_poly.pdbx_seq_one_letter_code
_entity_poly.pdbx_strand_id
1 'polypeptide(L)'
;MTSSDELYFDPFTDENLQDPHPIYQRLRAEDPIHWSPKLRAWLVTRHEDARRFFQDDACLSADRGKVSRKQATSVEMKPGTKIRTISLDPPEQLPMRAMMTSALTPAMRAMPPQIEQLIELLLERIETATTTAAERLETDNPVDLVTELAYPLPIGIITELFGIPEKDRNEFRAVADEIARGMDQFFSSKTVGEKLREIGGYIGGLVAERRAH
;
A
#
# COMPACT_ATOMS: atom_id res chain seq x y z
N MET A 1 -38.76 9.92 16.57
CA MET A 1 -37.53 10.73 16.71
C MET A 1 -36.43 9.79 17.13
N THR A 2 -35.75 9.18 16.16
CA THR A 2 -34.63 8.26 16.37
C THR A 2 -33.38 9.10 16.62
N SER A 3 -32.71 8.82 17.74
CA SER A 3 -31.58 9.56 18.26
C SER A 3 -30.45 9.68 17.23
N SER A 4 -30.01 10.92 16.97
CA SER A 4 -28.84 11.25 16.16
C SER A 4 -27.52 11.15 16.96
N ASP A 5 -27.56 10.64 18.20
CA ASP A 5 -26.43 10.61 19.14
C ASP A 5 -25.62 9.30 19.13
N GLU A 6 -26.02 8.26 18.39
CA GLU A 6 -25.25 7.01 18.40
C GLU A 6 -23.94 7.17 17.61
N LEU A 7 -22.81 7.00 18.30
CA LEU A 7 -21.48 7.08 17.73
C LEU A 7 -21.19 5.81 16.91
N TYR A 8 -21.62 5.80 15.65
CA TYR A 8 -21.44 4.69 14.72
C TYR A 8 -20.48 5.07 13.59
N PHE A 9 -19.49 4.22 13.33
CA PHE A 9 -18.53 4.41 12.24
C PHE A 9 -18.55 3.24 11.26
N ASP A 10 -18.88 3.56 10.01
CA ASP A 10 -18.70 2.68 8.85
C ASP A 10 -17.73 3.34 7.86
N PRO A 11 -16.48 2.86 7.74
CA PRO A 11 -15.48 3.48 6.86
C PRO A 11 -15.80 3.30 5.38
N PHE A 12 -16.80 2.50 5.03
CA PHE A 12 -17.07 2.12 3.64
C PHE A 12 -18.22 2.91 2.99
N THR A 13 -18.78 3.89 3.69
CA THR A 13 -19.74 4.84 3.11
C THR A 13 -19.01 5.89 2.28
N ASP A 14 -19.62 6.37 1.18
CA ASP A 14 -19.04 7.45 0.36
C ASP A 14 -18.65 8.68 1.20
N GLU A 15 -19.48 9.08 2.15
CA GLU A 15 -19.19 10.20 3.06
C GLU A 15 -17.86 10.02 3.81
N ASN A 16 -17.69 8.91 4.52
CA ASN A 16 -16.46 8.62 5.26
C ASN A 16 -15.26 8.28 4.36
N LEU A 17 -15.47 7.82 3.12
CA LEU A 17 -14.40 7.63 2.15
C LEU A 17 -13.86 8.97 1.64
N GLN A 18 -14.74 9.97 1.48
CA GLN A 18 -14.36 11.32 1.04
C GLN A 18 -13.77 12.14 2.19
N ASP A 19 -14.40 12.12 3.36
CA ASP A 19 -13.92 12.84 4.55
C ASP A 19 -14.26 12.10 5.86
N PRO A 20 -13.33 11.29 6.40
CA PRO A 20 -13.53 10.63 7.69
C PRO A 20 -13.17 11.53 8.89
N HIS A 21 -12.68 12.75 8.69
CA HIS A 21 -12.17 13.58 9.78
C HIS A 21 -13.25 14.00 10.80
N PRO A 22 -14.50 14.35 10.39
CA PRO A 22 -15.56 14.69 11.33
C PRO A 22 -15.86 13.58 12.33
N ILE A 23 -16.02 12.33 11.86
CA ILE A 23 -16.31 11.20 12.75
C ILE A 23 -15.09 10.82 13.60
N TYR A 24 -13.87 10.92 13.06
CA TYR A 24 -12.66 10.74 13.88
C TYR A 24 -12.52 11.78 14.98
N GLN A 25 -12.97 13.03 14.75
CA GLN A 25 -12.98 14.06 15.78
C GLN A 25 -13.93 13.70 16.92
N ARG A 26 -15.13 13.22 16.60
CA ARG A 26 -16.10 12.73 17.59
C ARG A 26 -15.56 11.54 18.37
N LEU A 27 -15.03 10.53 17.67
CA LEU A 27 -14.40 9.36 18.30
C LEU A 27 -13.30 9.77 19.29
N ARG A 28 -12.39 10.68 18.91
CA ARG A 28 -11.33 11.16 19.82
C ARG A 28 -11.87 11.87 21.06
N ALA A 29 -12.97 12.59 20.93
CA ALA A 29 -13.55 13.41 22.00
C ALA A 29 -14.45 12.61 22.94
N GLU A 30 -15.32 11.76 22.38
CA GLU A 30 -16.42 11.09 23.08
C GLU A 30 -16.05 9.66 23.51
N ASP A 31 -15.42 8.87 22.63
CA ASP A 31 -15.12 7.45 22.85
C ASP A 31 -13.82 7.03 22.11
N PRO A 32 -12.63 7.35 22.67
CA PRO A 32 -11.36 7.23 21.95
C PRO A 32 -10.90 5.79 21.71
N ILE A 33 -11.45 4.83 22.47
CA ILE A 33 -11.26 3.38 22.32
C ILE A 33 -12.64 2.74 22.08
N HIS A 34 -13.11 2.85 20.85
CA HIS A 34 -14.47 2.51 20.47
C HIS A 34 -14.57 1.08 19.91
N TRP A 35 -15.53 0.28 20.38
CA TRP A 35 -15.86 -0.98 19.72
C TRP A 35 -16.72 -0.70 18.48
N SER A 36 -16.19 -0.96 17.28
CA SER A 36 -16.96 -0.86 16.03
C SER A 36 -17.68 -2.18 15.73
N PRO A 37 -19.03 -2.23 15.77
CA PRO A 37 -19.77 -3.42 15.38
C PRO A 37 -19.58 -3.75 13.89
N LYS A 38 -19.42 -2.72 13.05
CA LYS A 38 -19.22 -2.84 11.60
C LYS A 38 -17.92 -3.57 11.27
N LEU A 39 -16.82 -3.13 11.88
CA LEU A 39 -15.50 -3.71 11.66
C LEU A 39 -15.23 -4.92 12.56
N ARG A 40 -16.07 -5.14 13.58
CA ARG A 40 -15.91 -6.15 14.62
C ARG A 40 -14.53 -6.05 15.28
N ALA A 41 -14.09 -4.82 15.50
CA ALA A 41 -12.76 -4.49 15.99
C ALA A 41 -12.82 -3.25 16.89
N TRP A 42 -11.81 -3.13 17.77
CA TRP A 42 -11.57 -1.92 18.55
C TRP A 42 -10.88 -0.86 17.68
N LEU A 43 -11.41 0.36 17.73
CA LEU A 43 -10.85 1.54 17.08
C LEU A 43 -10.13 2.38 18.12
N VAL A 44 -8.86 2.69 17.86
CA VAL A 44 -8.05 3.56 18.69
C VAL A 44 -7.78 4.83 17.91
N THR A 45 -8.30 5.96 18.40
CA THR A 45 -8.35 7.20 17.60
C THR A 45 -7.49 8.34 18.13
N ARG A 46 -7.10 8.31 19.40
CA ARG A 46 -6.13 9.26 19.95
C ARG A 46 -4.71 8.84 19.59
N HIS A 47 -3.90 9.84 19.24
CA HIS A 47 -2.51 9.63 18.87
C HIS A 47 -1.69 8.97 20.00
N GLU A 48 -1.89 9.39 21.24
CA GLU A 48 -1.17 8.83 22.40
C GLU A 48 -1.45 7.33 22.59
N ASP A 49 -2.70 6.92 22.47
CA ASP A 49 -3.13 5.54 22.59
C ASP A 49 -2.61 4.71 21.42
N ALA A 50 -2.79 5.19 20.19
CA ALA A 50 -2.30 4.50 18.99
C ALA A 50 -0.78 4.30 19.05
N ARG A 51 -0.02 5.33 19.45
CA ARG A 51 1.44 5.24 19.61
C ARG A 51 1.84 4.18 20.64
N ARG A 52 1.16 4.14 21.79
CA ARG A 52 1.41 3.13 22.82
C ARG A 52 1.12 1.72 22.30
N PHE A 53 0.02 1.56 21.57
CA PHE A 53 -0.38 0.27 20.98
C PHE A 53 0.65 -0.21 19.95
N PHE A 54 1.16 0.66 19.09
CA PHE A 54 2.22 0.32 18.12
C PHE A 54 3.58 -0.01 18.76
N GLN A 55 3.75 0.17 20.07
CA GLN A 55 4.97 -0.15 20.81
C GLN A 55 4.82 -1.38 21.71
N ASP A 56 3.62 -1.93 21.85
CA ASP A 56 3.29 -3.03 22.76
C ASP A 56 3.13 -4.35 22.01
N ASP A 57 4.21 -4.81 21.36
CA ASP A 57 4.24 -6.07 20.62
C ASP A 57 3.93 -7.29 21.52
N ALA A 58 4.09 -7.16 22.84
CA ALA A 58 3.82 -8.22 23.81
C ALA A 58 2.32 -8.47 23.99
N CYS A 59 1.51 -7.40 24.01
CA CYS A 59 0.06 -7.51 24.11
C CYS A 59 -0.65 -7.47 22.76
N LEU A 60 -0.05 -6.85 21.74
CA LEU A 60 -0.66 -6.60 20.44
C LEU A 60 0.20 -7.19 19.32
N SER A 61 -0.22 -8.35 18.85
CA SER A 61 0.45 -9.05 17.76
C SER A 61 0.09 -8.49 16.38
N ALA A 62 1.09 -8.37 15.52
CA ALA A 62 0.94 -8.11 14.09
C ALA A 62 0.54 -9.37 13.29
N ASP A 63 0.70 -10.57 13.87
CA ASP A 63 0.31 -11.84 13.25
C ASP A 63 -1.21 -12.03 13.31
N ARG A 64 -1.88 -11.60 12.23
CA ARG A 64 -3.33 -11.79 12.04
C ARG A 64 -3.75 -13.25 12.03
N GLY A 65 -2.84 -14.20 11.81
CA GLY A 65 -3.11 -15.64 11.92
C GLY A 65 -3.37 -16.10 13.36
N LYS A 66 -2.94 -15.33 14.37
CA LYS A 66 -3.26 -15.56 15.78
C LYS A 66 -4.68 -15.12 16.15
N VAL A 67 -5.31 -14.27 15.33
CA VAL A 67 -6.72 -13.92 15.46
C VAL A 67 -7.56 -15.08 14.92
N SER A 68 -8.49 -15.58 15.74
CA SER A 68 -9.35 -16.75 15.50
C SER A 68 -9.67 -17.05 14.02
N ARG A 69 -9.44 -18.30 13.61
CA ARG A 69 -9.62 -18.86 12.24
C ARG A 69 -10.97 -18.54 11.58
N LYS A 70 -12.00 -18.15 12.34
CA LYS A 70 -13.33 -17.77 11.82
C LYS A 70 -13.44 -16.33 11.29
N GLN A 71 -12.50 -15.44 11.61
CA GLN A 71 -12.46 -14.05 11.13
C GLN A 71 -11.42 -13.80 10.04
N ALA A 72 -10.68 -14.83 9.63
CA ALA A 72 -9.77 -14.76 8.48
C ALA A 72 -10.59 -14.64 7.19
N THR A 73 -11.04 -13.43 6.86
CA THR A 73 -11.65 -13.12 5.58
C THR A 73 -10.60 -13.34 4.49
N SER A 74 -10.77 -14.44 3.76
CA SER A 74 -10.58 -14.54 2.32
C SER A 74 -9.24 -14.09 1.74
N VAL A 75 -8.13 -14.69 2.20
CA VAL A 75 -7.15 -15.34 1.32
C VAL A 75 -6.47 -16.43 2.17
N GLU A 76 -6.85 -17.69 2.01
CA GLU A 76 -6.04 -18.81 2.53
C GLU A 76 -4.73 -18.84 1.73
N MET A 77 -3.74 -18.04 2.16
CA MET A 77 -2.38 -18.17 1.69
C MET A 77 -1.75 -19.34 2.45
N LYS A 78 -1.41 -20.41 1.72
CA LYS A 78 -0.87 -21.65 2.28
C LYS A 78 0.30 -21.38 3.24
N PRO A 79 0.45 -22.18 4.31
CA PRO A 79 1.60 -22.10 5.20
C PRO A 79 2.88 -22.41 4.38
N GLY A 80 3.72 -21.40 4.16
CA GLY A 80 4.96 -21.56 3.38
C GLY A 80 5.44 -20.28 2.69
N THR A 81 4.54 -19.35 2.39
CA THR A 81 4.86 -18.04 1.77
C THR A 81 5.11 -16.94 2.83
N LYS A 82 5.71 -17.32 3.97
CA LYS A 82 5.81 -16.51 5.20
C LYS A 82 6.97 -15.50 5.19
N ILE A 83 7.09 -14.68 4.15
CA ILE A 83 8.00 -13.52 4.20
C ILE A 83 7.17 -12.26 3.99
N ARG A 84 6.39 -11.93 5.02
CA ARG A 84 5.83 -10.59 5.20
C ARG A 84 6.28 -10.11 6.57
N THR A 85 7.33 -9.29 6.61
CA THR A 85 7.84 -8.66 7.84
C THR A 85 6.75 -7.89 8.60
N ILE A 86 5.71 -7.45 7.90
CA ILE A 86 4.54 -6.76 8.45
C ILE A 86 3.58 -7.66 9.26
N SER A 87 3.75 -8.99 9.22
CA SER A 87 2.88 -9.97 9.88
C SER A 87 3.63 -10.84 10.88
N LEU A 88 4.84 -10.45 11.26
CA LEU A 88 5.67 -11.14 12.23
C LEU A 88 5.85 -10.25 13.46
N ASP A 89 5.85 -10.89 14.63
CA ASP A 89 6.20 -10.25 15.89
C ASP A 89 7.70 -10.44 16.19
N PRO A 90 8.29 -9.65 17.10
CA PRO A 90 9.54 -10.01 17.74
C PRO A 90 9.43 -11.37 18.49
N PRO A 91 10.52 -12.17 18.55
CA PRO A 91 11.85 -11.88 18.02
C PRO A 91 12.04 -12.18 16.52
N GLU A 92 11.15 -12.93 15.88
CA GLU A 92 11.31 -13.42 14.49
C GLU A 92 11.36 -12.28 13.47
N GLN A 93 10.64 -11.18 13.73
CA GLN A 93 10.64 -9.99 12.88
C GLN A 93 12.01 -9.29 12.84
N LEU A 94 12.77 -9.30 13.94
CA LEU A 94 13.94 -8.43 14.13
C LEU A 94 15.06 -8.71 13.10
N PRO A 95 15.50 -9.98 12.88
CA PRO A 95 16.53 -10.27 11.89
C PRO A 95 16.12 -9.91 10.46
N MET A 96 14.85 -10.16 10.11
CA MET A 96 14.32 -9.84 8.78
C MET A 96 14.28 -8.32 8.55
N ARG A 97 13.80 -7.56 9.54
CA ARG A 97 13.78 -6.10 9.49
C ARG A 97 15.19 -5.52 9.41
N ALA A 98 16.14 -6.05 10.18
CA ALA A 98 17.54 -5.62 10.14
C ALA A 98 18.14 -5.83 8.74
N MET A 99 17.97 -7.02 8.16
CA MET A 99 18.45 -7.35 6.82
C MET A 99 17.84 -6.45 5.74
N MET A 100 16.52 -6.23 5.77
CA MET A 100 15.85 -5.33 4.81
C MET A 100 16.32 -3.89 4.97
N THR A 101 16.43 -3.40 6.21
CA THR A 101 16.86 -2.02 6.50
C THR A 101 18.30 -1.79 6.04
N SER A 102 19.20 -2.75 6.28
CA SER A 102 20.60 -2.62 5.85
C SER A 102 20.76 -2.60 4.34
N ALA A 103 19.91 -3.33 3.60
CA ALA A 103 19.93 -3.37 2.15
C ALA A 103 19.26 -2.13 1.52
N LEU A 104 18.10 -1.72 2.03
CA LEU A 104 17.29 -0.66 1.41
C LEU A 104 17.74 0.75 1.80
N THR A 105 18.24 0.97 3.03
CA THR A 105 18.59 2.33 3.49
C THR A 105 19.67 2.99 2.62
N PRO A 106 20.79 2.31 2.26
CA PRO A 106 21.79 2.90 1.38
C PRO A 106 21.24 3.19 -0.01
N ALA A 107 20.46 2.27 -0.58
CA ALA A 107 19.86 2.42 -1.90
C ALA A 107 18.89 3.62 -1.93
N MET A 108 18.01 3.75 -0.93
CA MET A 108 17.10 4.88 -0.80
C MET A 108 17.83 6.23 -0.66
N ARG A 109 18.95 6.27 0.08
CA ARG A 109 19.77 7.49 0.19
C ARG A 109 20.43 7.90 -1.14
N ALA A 110 20.67 6.94 -2.02
CA ALA A 110 21.25 7.18 -3.33
C ALA A 110 20.23 7.51 -4.42
N MET A 111 18.93 7.37 -4.16
CA MET A 111 17.84 7.61 -5.12
C MET A 111 17.56 9.07 -5.54
N PRO A 112 17.92 10.15 -4.80
CA PRO A 112 17.49 11.50 -5.18
C PRO A 112 17.76 11.88 -6.66
N PRO A 113 18.94 11.60 -7.25
CA PRO A 113 19.18 11.90 -8.66
C PRO A 113 18.25 11.14 -9.62
N GLN A 114 17.96 9.86 -9.35
CA GLN A 114 17.06 9.05 -10.16
C GLN A 114 15.60 9.51 -10.02
N ILE A 115 15.22 9.96 -8.82
CA ILE A 115 13.89 10.55 -8.57
C ILE A 115 13.74 11.84 -9.37
N GLU A 116 14.73 12.72 -9.34
CA GLU A 116 14.74 13.97 -10.11
C GLU A 116 14.61 13.69 -11.62
N GLN A 117 15.42 12.77 -12.16
CA GLN A 117 15.34 12.36 -13.58
C GLN A 117 13.96 11.80 -13.95
N LEU A 118 13.37 10.97 -13.08
CA LEU A 118 12.04 10.41 -13.32
C LEU A 118 10.96 11.49 -13.28
N ILE A 119 11.07 12.47 -12.39
CA ILE A 119 10.16 13.62 -12.34
C ILE A 119 10.29 14.44 -13.62
N GLU A 120 11.51 14.77 -14.04
CA GLU A 120 11.79 15.51 -15.28
C GLU A 120 11.17 14.81 -16.50
N LEU A 121 11.39 13.50 -16.64
CA LEU A 121 10.81 12.70 -17.73
C LEU A 121 9.28 12.73 -17.74
N LEU A 122 8.64 12.61 -16.57
CA LEU A 122 7.19 12.64 -16.45
C LEU A 122 6.63 14.04 -16.77
N LEU A 123 7.32 15.11 -16.35
CA LEU A 123 6.93 16.48 -16.66
C LEU A 123 7.11 16.80 -18.15
N GLU A 124 8.21 16.36 -18.79
CA GLU A 124 8.44 16.51 -20.23
C GLU A 124 7.34 15.80 -21.05
N ARG A 125 6.89 14.62 -20.60
CA ARG A 125 5.76 13.92 -21.23
C ARG A 125 4.46 14.72 -21.15
N ILE A 126 4.18 15.30 -19.98
CA ILE A 126 3.00 16.16 -19.77
C ILE A 126 3.08 17.41 -20.65
N GLU A 127 4.24 18.07 -20.70
CA GLU A 127 4.47 19.26 -21.53
C GLU A 127 4.31 18.95 -23.03
N THR A 128 4.85 17.83 -23.49
CA THR A 128 4.70 17.39 -24.89
C THR A 128 3.25 17.11 -25.25
N ALA A 129 2.53 16.41 -24.36
CA ALA A 129 1.11 16.08 -24.57
C ALA A 129 0.24 17.34 -24.60
N THR A 130 0.47 18.28 -23.69
CA THR A 130 -0.27 19.55 -23.62
C THR A 130 0.03 20.46 -24.81
N THR A 131 1.30 20.55 -25.24
CA THR A 131 1.69 21.29 -26.45
C THR A 131 1.00 20.71 -27.69
N THR A 132 1.01 19.38 -27.84
CA THR A 132 0.35 18.70 -28.97
C THR A 132 -1.18 18.93 -28.97
N ALA A 133 -1.82 18.91 -27.80
CA ALA A 133 -3.25 19.20 -27.68
C ALA A 133 -3.57 20.66 -28.04
N ALA A 134 -2.72 21.60 -27.63
CA ALA A 134 -2.86 23.01 -27.98
C ALA A 134 -2.72 23.24 -29.50
N GLU A 135 -1.76 22.59 -30.17
CA GLU A 135 -1.61 22.63 -31.63
C GLU A 135 -2.84 22.08 -32.37
N ARG A 136 -3.54 21.11 -31.77
CA ARG A 136 -4.79 20.53 -32.29
C ARG A 136 -6.04 21.32 -31.90
N LEU A 137 -5.89 22.42 -31.16
CA LEU A 137 -6.98 23.22 -30.59
C LEU A 137 -7.88 22.44 -29.61
N GLU A 138 -7.36 21.35 -29.02
CA GLU A 138 -8.03 20.51 -28.02
C GLU A 138 -7.79 21.02 -26.58
N THR A 139 -7.93 22.33 -26.38
CA THR A 139 -7.51 23.02 -25.13
C THR A 139 -8.42 22.78 -23.92
N ASP A 140 -9.60 22.17 -24.12
CA ASP A 140 -10.58 21.89 -23.06
C ASP A 140 -10.31 20.59 -22.28
N ASN A 141 -9.20 19.90 -22.54
CA ASN A 141 -8.88 18.64 -21.87
C ASN A 141 -7.84 18.85 -20.76
N PRO A 142 -8.24 18.98 -19.48
CA PRO A 142 -7.30 19.16 -18.38
C PRO A 142 -6.41 17.91 -18.21
N VAL A 143 -5.16 18.14 -17.84
CA VAL A 143 -4.23 17.05 -17.50
C VAL A 143 -4.61 16.43 -16.16
N ASP A 144 -4.82 15.11 -16.14
CA ASP A 144 -4.96 14.35 -14.91
C ASP A 144 -3.58 14.03 -14.30
N LEU A 145 -3.14 14.85 -13.34
CA LEU A 145 -1.88 14.65 -12.63
C LEU A 145 -1.81 13.36 -11.83
N VAL A 146 -2.95 12.75 -11.48
CA VAL A 146 -2.95 11.46 -10.79
C VAL A 146 -2.46 10.38 -11.74
N THR A 147 -3.06 10.29 -12.93
CA THR A 147 -2.69 9.33 -13.97
C THR A 147 -1.30 9.61 -14.55
N GLU A 148 -0.96 10.89 -14.76
CA GLU A 148 0.25 11.29 -15.46
C GLU A 148 1.49 11.39 -14.56
N LEU A 149 1.34 11.65 -13.25
CA LEU A 149 2.47 11.89 -12.34
C LEU A 149 2.38 11.05 -11.05
N ALA A 150 1.29 11.17 -10.29
CA ALA A 150 1.21 10.62 -8.92
C ALA A 150 1.22 9.10 -8.87
N TYR A 151 0.62 8.42 -9.85
CA TYR A 151 0.71 6.96 -10.01
C TYR A 151 2.05 6.48 -10.57
N PRO A 152 2.55 6.98 -11.72
CA PRO A 152 3.75 6.43 -12.33
C PRO A 152 5.02 6.69 -11.51
N LEU A 153 5.12 7.82 -10.80
CA LEU A 153 6.32 8.18 -10.04
C LEU A 153 6.70 7.12 -8.97
N PRO A 154 5.86 6.75 -7.99
CA PRO A 154 6.22 5.76 -6.98
C PRO A 154 6.49 4.36 -7.57
N ILE A 155 5.81 4.01 -8.67
CA ILE A 155 6.02 2.74 -9.38
C ILE A 155 7.40 2.73 -10.07
N GLY A 156 7.80 3.84 -10.69
CA GLY A 156 9.14 3.99 -11.24
C GLY A 156 10.23 3.90 -10.17
N ILE A 157 10.00 4.54 -9.02
CA ILE A 157 10.95 4.49 -7.89
C ILE A 157 11.11 3.07 -7.35
N ILE A 158 10.01 2.33 -7.12
CA ILE A 158 10.11 0.98 -6.54
C ILE A 158 10.72 -0.02 -7.52
N THR A 159 10.43 0.10 -8.81
CA THR A 159 11.03 -0.75 -9.86
C THR A 159 12.52 -0.47 -10.03
N GLU A 160 12.94 0.78 -9.95
CA GLU A 160 14.35 1.17 -9.88
C GLU A 160 15.03 0.61 -8.62
N LEU A 161 14.42 0.79 -7.44
CA LEU A 161 14.96 0.34 -6.16
C LEU A 161 15.15 -1.18 -6.10
N PHE A 162 14.26 -1.95 -6.73
CA PHE A 162 14.38 -3.41 -6.85
C PHE A 162 15.30 -3.83 -8.01
N GLY A 163 15.74 -2.89 -8.83
CA GLY A 163 16.57 -3.10 -10.01
C GLY A 163 15.87 -3.97 -11.06
N ILE A 164 14.58 -3.71 -11.26
CA ILE A 164 13.79 -4.28 -12.35
C ILE A 164 14.28 -3.63 -13.66
N PRO A 165 14.75 -4.43 -14.63
CA PRO A 165 15.16 -3.92 -15.94
C PRO A 165 14.05 -3.10 -16.60
N GLU A 166 14.43 -2.02 -17.27
CA GLU A 166 13.48 -1.07 -17.89
C GLU A 166 12.45 -1.75 -18.80
N LYS A 167 12.90 -2.71 -19.61
CA LYS A 167 12.07 -3.52 -20.52
C LYS A 167 10.92 -4.27 -19.82
N ASP A 168 11.06 -4.59 -18.54
CA ASP A 168 10.12 -5.42 -17.79
C ASP A 168 9.20 -4.57 -16.88
N ARG A 169 9.46 -3.25 -16.76
CA ARG A 169 8.74 -2.37 -15.81
C ARG A 169 7.24 -2.25 -16.11
N ASN A 170 6.86 -2.26 -17.38
CA ASN A 170 5.45 -2.16 -17.79
C ASN A 170 4.65 -3.40 -17.38
N GLU A 171 5.23 -4.59 -17.58
CA GLU A 171 4.62 -5.86 -17.16
C GLU A 171 4.53 -5.93 -15.63
N PHE A 172 5.62 -5.57 -14.94
CA PHE A 172 5.65 -5.50 -13.48
C PHE A 172 4.58 -4.56 -12.92
N ARG A 173 4.39 -3.39 -13.54
CA ARG A 173 3.34 -2.43 -13.18
C ARG A 173 1.95 -3.04 -13.32
N ALA A 174 1.64 -3.68 -14.44
CA ALA A 174 0.33 -4.29 -14.65
C ALA A 174 0.01 -5.36 -13.58
N VAL A 175 1.00 -6.20 -13.26
CA VAL A 175 0.87 -7.22 -12.21
C VAL A 175 0.69 -6.57 -10.83
N ALA A 176 1.44 -5.50 -10.52
CA ALA A 176 1.32 -4.77 -9.26
C ALA A 176 -0.05 -4.10 -9.10
N ASP A 177 -0.59 -3.50 -10.17
CA ASP A 177 -1.91 -2.86 -10.17
C ASP A 177 -3.03 -3.88 -9.89
N GLU A 178 -2.94 -5.08 -10.47
CA GLU A 178 -3.88 -6.17 -10.19
C GLU A 178 -3.79 -6.67 -8.75
N ILE A 179 -2.59 -6.78 -8.19
CA ILE A 179 -2.38 -7.14 -6.78
C ILE A 179 -2.97 -6.07 -5.87
N ALA A 180 -2.70 -4.79 -6.14
CA ALA A 180 -3.20 -3.68 -5.33
C ALA A 180 -4.73 -3.65 -5.32
N ARG A 181 -5.36 -3.76 -6.49
CA ARG A 181 -6.83 -3.87 -6.61
C ARG A 181 -7.34 -5.06 -5.83
N GLY A 182 -6.75 -6.24 -5.97
CA GLY A 182 -7.29 -7.41 -5.29
C GLY A 182 -6.96 -7.51 -3.79
N MET A 183 -6.11 -6.63 -3.25
CA MET A 183 -5.90 -6.44 -1.81
C MET A 183 -6.86 -5.41 -1.20
N ASP A 184 -7.58 -4.65 -2.03
CA ASP A 184 -8.64 -3.77 -1.61
C ASP A 184 -9.86 -4.60 -1.17
N GLN A 185 -10.42 -4.29 0.01
CA GLN A 185 -11.58 -5.00 0.57
C GLN A 185 -12.84 -4.84 -0.30
N PHE A 186 -12.91 -3.82 -1.14
CA PHE A 186 -14.00 -3.63 -2.11
C PHE A 186 -13.85 -4.46 -3.38
N PHE A 187 -12.64 -4.94 -3.68
CA PHE A 187 -12.33 -5.67 -4.90
C PHE A 187 -11.78 -7.05 -4.56
N SER A 188 -12.66 -8.05 -4.44
CA SER A 188 -12.22 -9.45 -4.38
C SER A 188 -11.80 -9.93 -5.78
N SER A 189 -10.55 -9.72 -6.16
CA SER A 189 -10.03 -10.38 -7.38
C SER A 189 -9.65 -11.83 -7.08
N LYS A 190 -10.22 -12.77 -7.84
CA LYS A 190 -9.82 -14.19 -7.78
C LYS A 190 -8.40 -14.43 -8.30
N THR A 191 -7.80 -13.46 -9.00
CA THR A 191 -6.48 -13.59 -9.65
C THR A 191 -5.30 -13.18 -8.77
N VAL A 192 -5.53 -12.61 -7.59
CA VAL A 192 -4.44 -12.11 -6.71
C VAL A 192 -3.43 -13.20 -6.38
N GLY A 193 -3.91 -14.41 -6.06
CA GLY A 193 -3.04 -15.54 -5.76
C GLY A 193 -2.23 -16.03 -6.96
N GLU A 194 -2.71 -15.83 -8.19
CA GLU A 194 -1.97 -16.09 -9.43
C GLU A 194 -0.91 -15.02 -9.67
N LYS A 195 -1.30 -13.74 -9.59
CA LYS A 195 -0.41 -12.59 -9.80
C LYS A 195 0.71 -12.51 -8.76
N LEU A 196 0.43 -12.87 -7.50
CA LEU A 196 1.47 -13.00 -6.46
C LEU A 196 2.47 -14.13 -6.75
N ARG A 197 2.04 -15.22 -7.41
CA ARG A 197 2.98 -16.29 -7.83
C ARG A 197 3.81 -15.86 -9.03
N GLU A 198 3.19 -15.17 -9.99
CA GLU A 198 3.85 -14.61 -11.17
C GLU A 198 4.97 -13.65 -10.77
N ILE A 199 4.66 -12.65 -9.92
CA ILE A 199 5.67 -11.69 -9.44
C ILE A 199 6.76 -12.39 -8.60
N GLY A 200 6.38 -13.38 -7.78
CA GLY A 200 7.34 -14.16 -6.99
C GLY A 200 8.29 -14.98 -7.86
N GLY A 201 7.79 -15.57 -8.95
CA GLY A 201 8.60 -16.30 -9.92
C GLY A 201 9.58 -15.38 -10.66
N TYR A 202 9.10 -14.22 -11.13
CA TYR A 202 9.93 -13.21 -11.80
C TYR A 202 11.08 -12.73 -10.89
N ILE A 203 10.76 -12.31 -9.66
CA ILE A 203 11.77 -11.87 -8.69
C ILE A 203 12.74 -13.00 -8.34
N GLY A 204 12.25 -14.24 -8.21
CA GLY A 204 13.09 -15.41 -8.01
C GLY A 204 14.11 -15.63 -9.15
N GLY A 205 13.69 -15.44 -10.40
CA GLY A 205 14.57 -15.47 -11.57
C GLY A 205 15.64 -14.38 -11.52
N LEU A 206 15.24 -13.13 -11.25
CA LEU A 206 16.17 -12.01 -11.14
C LEU A 206 17.21 -12.21 -10.02
N VAL A 207 16.80 -12.79 -8.89
CA VAL A 207 17.73 -13.14 -7.80
C VAL A 207 18.70 -14.25 -8.23
N ALA A 208 18.23 -15.24 -8.99
CA ALA A 208 19.09 -16.32 -9.48
C ALA A 208 20.15 -15.80 -10.46
N GLU A 209 19.75 -14.93 -11.40
CA GLU A 209 20.67 -14.26 -12.33
C GLU A 209 21.73 -13.44 -11.59
N ARG A 210 21.32 -12.63 -10.61
CA ARG A 210 22.25 -11.82 -9.81
C ARG A 210 23.18 -12.62 -8.91
N ARG A 211 22.87 -13.88 -8.58
CA ARG A 211 23.76 -14.76 -7.81
C ARG A 211 24.76 -15.50 -8.70
N ALA A 212 24.48 -15.61 -9.99
CA ALA A 212 25.36 -16.26 -10.96
C ALA A 212 26.48 -15.31 -11.45
N HIS A 213 26.32 -14.01 -11.23
CA HIS A 213 27.28 -12.95 -11.51
C HIS A 213 27.91 -12.42 -10.22
#